data_AF-A0A7K2ZRR4-F1
#
_entry.id   AF-A0A7K2ZRR4-F1
#
_cell.length_a   1.000
_cell.length_b   1.000
_cell.length_c   1.000
_cell.angle_alpha   90.00
_cell.angle_beta   90.00
_cell.angle_gamma   90.00
#
_symmetry.space_group_name_H-M   'P 1'
#
loop_
_entity.id
_entity.type
_entity.pdbx_description
1 polymer ?
#
loop_
_entity_poly.entity_id
_entity_poly.type
_entity_poly.pdbx_seq_one_letter_code
_entity_poly.pdbx_strand_id
1 'polypeptide(L)'
;MRNRKAVTALAFAAAAALALSACGTSGGKTESSSIADVEASPKTQAATVLDQPFTKPDLVLTDTNGKEYDFREVTKGKPTLIYFGYTHCPDVCPLTMSNISIAKRDLPKADQDKLQVVFVTTDPERDTPASLGKWLKAQDPTFTGLTGDFPTIQAGARKIGIGIEPATKDKNGKPVSMHGAQVVAFSPKTDGGYVLYGEDTTAEEYAKDLPKLIKGEKP
;
A
#
# COMPACT_ATOMS: atom_id res chain seq x y z
N MET A 1 -20.17 -18.26 53.16
CA MET A 1 -18.78 -18.74 53.31
C MET A 1 -18.73 -20.23 53.00
N ARG A 2 -17.99 -20.66 51.97
CA ARG A 2 -17.46 -22.03 51.73
C ARG A 2 -17.04 -22.13 50.26
N ASN A 3 -15.84 -21.66 49.91
CA ASN A 3 -14.60 -22.45 49.81
C ASN A 3 -14.77 -23.84 49.18
N ARG A 4 -14.41 -23.90 47.89
CA ARG A 4 -14.17 -25.10 47.09
C ARG A 4 -12.79 -25.67 47.42
N LYS A 5 -12.74 -26.92 47.88
CA LYS A 5 -11.61 -27.88 47.85
C LYS A 5 -12.26 -29.26 47.99
N ALA A 6 -11.88 -30.36 47.33
CA ALA A 6 -10.86 -30.68 46.34
C ALA A 6 -11.34 -31.99 45.67
N VAL A 7 -10.97 -32.24 44.41
CA VAL A 7 -11.18 -33.54 43.76
C VAL A 7 -9.81 -34.16 43.51
N THR A 8 -9.63 -35.34 44.08
CA THR A 8 -8.53 -36.31 43.90
C THR A 8 -9.22 -37.67 43.75
N ALA A 9 -8.83 -38.63 42.94
CA ALA A 9 -7.77 -38.78 41.95
C ALA A 9 -8.08 -40.07 41.13
N LEU A 10 -7.62 -40.10 39.87
CA LEU A 10 -6.97 -41.20 39.11
C LEU A 10 -7.31 -42.69 39.34
N ALA A 11 -7.58 -43.41 38.23
CA ALA A 11 -6.90 -44.64 37.77
C ALA A 11 -7.47 -45.05 36.38
N PHE A 12 -6.77 -45.01 35.23
CA PHE A 12 -5.69 -45.84 34.66
C PHE A 12 -6.07 -47.22 34.05
N ALA A 13 -5.52 -47.44 32.84
CA ALA A 13 -5.28 -48.69 32.07
C ALA A 13 -6.43 -49.20 31.14
N ALA A 14 -6.30 -49.09 29.80
CA ALA A 14 -5.47 -49.86 28.82
C ALA A 14 -6.14 -51.22 28.45
N ALA A 15 -6.69 -51.42 27.25
CA ALA A 15 -6.06 -51.66 25.93
C ALA A 15 -6.20 -53.15 25.53
N ALA A 16 -6.86 -53.43 24.40
CA ALA A 16 -6.63 -54.63 23.59
C ALA A 16 -7.18 -54.42 22.17
N ALA A 17 -6.26 -54.30 21.22
CA ALA A 17 -6.53 -54.32 19.79
C ALA A 17 -6.48 -55.77 19.29
N LEU A 18 -7.36 -56.12 18.34
CA LEU A 18 -7.12 -57.22 17.41
C LEU A 18 -7.57 -56.79 16.02
N ALA A 19 -6.56 -56.60 15.17
CA ALA A 19 -6.69 -56.31 13.75
C ALA A 19 -6.98 -57.60 12.97
N LEU A 20 -7.88 -57.52 12.00
CA LEU A 20 -8.01 -58.49 10.91
C LEU A 20 -7.97 -57.72 9.59
N SER A 21 -6.88 -57.95 8.86
CA SER A 21 -6.65 -57.47 7.50
C SER A 21 -7.04 -58.54 6.47
N ALA A 22 -7.41 -58.04 5.28
CA ALA A 22 -7.56 -58.71 3.97
C ALA A 22 -8.90 -59.45 3.73
N CYS A 23 -9.60 -59.33 2.59
CA CYS A 23 -9.24 -58.96 1.21
C CYS A 23 -10.23 -57.95 0.58
N GLY A 24 -9.76 -57.17 -0.39
CA GLY A 24 -10.49 -56.05 -0.98
C GLY A 24 -11.46 -56.33 -2.13
N THR A 25 -12.23 -55.31 -2.48
CA THR A 25 -12.56 -54.89 -3.85
C THR A 25 -13.30 -53.53 -3.79
N SER A 26 -13.13 -52.76 -4.84
CA SER A 26 -13.33 -51.31 -4.99
C SER A 26 -14.76 -50.78 -4.82
N GLY A 27 -14.88 -49.49 -4.50
CA GLY A 27 -16.07 -48.69 -4.82
C GLY A 27 -16.49 -47.74 -3.70
N GLY A 28 -15.98 -46.51 -3.75
CA GLY A 28 -16.09 -45.52 -2.68
C GLY A 28 -17.49 -44.93 -2.45
N LYS A 29 -17.66 -44.46 -1.22
CA LYS A 29 -18.37 -43.25 -0.78
C LYS A 29 -18.16 -43.14 0.73
N THR A 30 -17.20 -42.30 1.14
CA THR A 30 -17.03 -41.94 2.55
C THR A 30 -17.25 -40.44 2.65
N GLU A 31 -18.35 -40.09 3.30
CA GLU A 31 -18.54 -38.78 3.90
C GLU A 31 -17.38 -38.51 4.86
N SER A 32 -16.67 -37.41 4.65
CA SER A 32 -15.77 -36.84 5.64
C SER A 32 -16.24 -35.42 5.94
N SER A 33 -16.79 -35.30 7.12
CA SER A 33 -17.09 -34.07 7.84
C SER A 33 -15.90 -33.09 7.84
N SER A 34 -16.23 -31.83 7.58
CA SER A 34 -15.66 -30.61 8.16
C SER A 34 -14.20 -30.30 7.80
N ILE A 35 -13.98 -29.74 6.62
CA ILE A 35 -12.96 -28.70 6.46
C ILE A 35 -13.67 -27.41 6.87
N ALA A 36 -13.17 -26.73 7.91
CA ALA A 36 -13.64 -25.39 8.22
C ALA A 36 -13.32 -24.50 7.01
N ASP A 37 -14.36 -24.10 6.27
CA ASP A 37 -14.27 -23.00 5.34
C ASP A 37 -13.87 -21.78 6.17
N VAL A 38 -12.60 -21.38 6.06
CA VAL A 38 -12.18 -20.05 6.45
C VAL A 38 -12.87 -19.12 5.44
N GLU A 39 -14.08 -18.68 5.77
CA GLU A 39 -14.69 -17.56 5.10
C GLU A 39 -13.77 -16.36 5.34
N ALA A 40 -12.90 -16.11 4.37
CA ALA A 40 -12.19 -14.85 4.26
C ALA A 40 -13.25 -13.76 4.27
N SER A 41 -13.33 -13.02 5.38
CA SER A 41 -14.19 -11.85 5.46
C SER A 41 -13.90 -11.00 4.21
N PRO A 42 -14.93 -10.53 3.48
CA PRO A 42 -14.73 -9.78 2.26
C PRO A 42 -13.79 -8.62 2.59
N LYS A 43 -12.67 -8.50 1.84
CA LYS A 43 -11.77 -7.35 1.96
C LYS A 43 -12.64 -6.10 1.90
N THR A 44 -12.76 -5.40 3.03
CA THR A 44 -13.30 -4.05 3.09
C THR A 44 -12.53 -3.22 2.07
N GLN A 45 -13.28 -2.61 1.15
CA GLN A 45 -12.91 -1.67 0.09
C GLN A 45 -11.42 -1.26 0.06
N ALA A 46 -10.76 -1.48 -1.09
CA ALA A 46 -9.35 -1.14 -1.36
C ALA A 46 -8.93 0.28 -0.96
N ALA A 47 -9.90 1.19 -0.97
CA ALA A 47 -9.78 2.60 -0.67
C ALA A 47 -10.49 2.92 0.65
N THR A 48 -9.80 3.61 1.56
CA THR A 48 -10.41 4.22 2.74
C THR A 48 -10.74 5.68 2.46
N VAL A 49 -12.02 6.03 2.44
CA VAL A 49 -12.46 7.44 2.35
C VAL A 49 -12.37 8.07 3.73
N LEU A 50 -11.73 9.23 3.83
CA LEU A 50 -11.53 9.93 5.10
C LEU A 50 -12.68 10.89 5.37
N ASP A 51 -13.26 10.79 6.57
CA ASP A 51 -14.28 11.75 7.05
C ASP A 51 -13.69 13.14 7.27
N GLN A 52 -12.42 13.19 7.66
CA GLN A 52 -11.63 14.42 7.77
C GLN A 52 -10.47 14.34 6.78
N PRO A 53 -10.60 14.98 5.60
CA PRO A 53 -9.53 15.01 4.62
C PRO A 53 -8.26 15.67 5.18
N PHE A 54 -7.10 15.13 4.81
CA PHE A 54 -5.81 15.75 5.14
C PHE A 54 -5.67 17.10 4.45
N THR A 55 -5.00 18.04 5.11
CA THR A 55 -4.49 19.24 4.44
C THR A 55 -3.33 18.84 3.52
N LYS A 56 -3.34 19.34 2.28
CA LYS A 56 -2.23 19.14 1.34
C LYS A 56 -0.90 19.57 1.99
N PRO A 57 0.15 18.73 2.01
CA PRO A 57 1.41 19.05 2.68
C PRO A 57 2.13 20.20 1.99
N ASP A 58 2.84 21.01 2.76
CA ASP A 58 3.67 22.12 2.25
C ASP A 58 5.03 21.56 1.84
N LEU A 59 5.17 21.20 0.58
CA LEU A 59 6.37 20.56 0.07
C LEU A 59 6.93 21.38 -1.08
N VAL A 60 7.98 22.14 -0.80
CA VAL A 60 8.82 22.77 -1.81
C VAL A 60 10.07 21.90 -1.93
N LEU A 61 10.14 21.12 -3.00
CA LEU A 61 11.17 20.10 -3.25
C LEU A 61 11.84 20.34 -4.60
N THR A 62 12.71 19.43 -5.02
CA THR A 62 13.37 19.44 -6.34
C THR A 62 12.80 18.34 -7.22
N ASP A 63 12.39 18.69 -8.44
CA ASP A 63 11.92 17.73 -9.44
C ASP A 63 13.07 16.96 -10.12
N THR A 64 12.73 16.00 -10.98
CA THR A 64 13.71 15.18 -11.72
C THR A 64 14.50 15.95 -12.79
N ASN A 65 14.14 17.21 -13.07
CA ASN A 65 14.86 18.13 -13.94
C ASN A 65 15.78 19.08 -13.15
N GLY A 66 15.84 18.95 -11.82
CA GLY A 66 16.62 19.82 -10.95
C GLY A 66 15.98 21.18 -10.69
N LYS A 67 14.67 21.33 -10.94
CA LYS A 67 13.92 22.57 -10.71
C LYS A 67 13.19 22.49 -9.38
N GLU A 68 13.03 23.64 -8.74
CA GLU A 68 12.14 23.77 -7.59
C GLU A 68 10.71 23.41 -7.99
N TYR A 69 10.03 22.68 -7.13
CA TYR A 69 8.67 22.21 -7.30
C TYR A 69 7.89 22.43 -6.01
N ASP A 70 6.99 23.41 -6.04
CA ASP A 70 6.00 23.61 -4.98
C ASP A 70 4.81 22.67 -5.22
N PHE A 71 4.73 21.61 -4.41
CA PHE A 71 3.69 20.59 -4.53
C PHE A 71 2.28 21.17 -4.41
N ARG A 72 2.04 22.15 -3.53
CA ARG A 72 0.70 22.71 -3.34
C ARG A 72 0.29 23.54 -4.53
N GLU A 73 1.15 24.46 -4.95
CA GLU A 73 0.84 25.39 -6.04
C GLU A 73 0.73 24.66 -7.38
N VAL A 74 1.66 23.74 -7.69
CA VAL A 74 1.66 23.04 -8.98
C VAL A 74 0.47 22.07 -9.11
N THR A 75 0.01 21.47 -8.00
CA THR A 75 -1.09 20.49 -8.00
C THR A 75 -2.44 21.07 -7.58
N LYS A 76 -2.53 22.38 -7.38
CA LYS A 76 -3.75 23.07 -6.95
C LYS A 76 -4.90 22.83 -7.92
N GLY A 77 -6.03 22.37 -7.39
CA GLY A 77 -7.24 22.08 -8.17
C GLY A 77 -7.09 20.90 -9.15
N LYS A 78 -6.05 20.07 -9.01
CA LYS A 78 -5.79 18.90 -9.85
C LYS A 78 -5.98 17.61 -9.05
N PRO A 79 -6.58 16.56 -9.64
CA PRO A 79 -6.63 15.26 -9.00
C PRO A 79 -5.21 14.72 -8.88
N THR A 80 -4.77 14.45 -7.65
CA THR A 80 -3.36 14.17 -7.37
C THR A 80 -3.22 12.96 -6.48
N LEU A 81 -2.43 11.98 -6.90
CA LEU A 81 -1.94 10.89 -6.06
C LEU A 81 -0.53 11.24 -5.57
N ILE A 82 -0.30 11.17 -4.25
CA ILE A 82 1.05 11.23 -3.68
C ILE A 82 1.44 9.87 -3.11
N TYR A 83 2.68 9.48 -3.34
CA TYR A 83 3.29 8.29 -2.75
C TYR A 83 4.68 8.61 -2.23
N PHE A 84 5.00 8.16 -1.02
CA PHE A 84 6.32 8.28 -0.42
C PHE A 84 7.03 6.93 -0.50
N GLY A 85 8.11 6.85 -1.26
CA GLY A 85 8.82 5.59 -1.49
C GLY A 85 10.31 5.80 -1.76
N TYR A 86 11.02 4.78 -2.22
CA TYR A 86 12.41 4.92 -2.67
C TYR A 86 12.71 3.93 -3.78
N THR A 87 13.63 4.27 -4.69
CA THR A 87 13.83 3.49 -5.94
C THR A 87 14.50 2.14 -5.73
N HIS A 88 15.16 1.95 -4.58
CA HIS A 88 15.84 0.71 -4.21
C HIS A 88 14.95 -0.28 -3.44
N CYS A 89 13.67 0.04 -3.26
CA CYS A 89 12.72 -0.86 -2.60
C CYS A 89 12.50 -2.10 -3.49
N PRO A 90 12.73 -3.33 -2.98
CA PRO A 90 12.72 -4.53 -3.80
C PRO A 90 11.31 -5.03 -4.17
N ASP A 91 10.25 -4.46 -3.57
CA ASP A 91 8.90 -5.04 -3.63
C ASP A 91 7.80 -3.98 -3.83
N VAL A 92 7.32 -3.34 -2.76
CA VAL A 92 6.08 -2.55 -2.79
C VAL A 92 6.15 -1.29 -3.66
N CYS A 93 7.25 -0.53 -3.65
CA CYS A 93 7.35 0.72 -4.42
C CYS A 93 7.20 0.53 -5.94
N PRO A 94 7.96 -0.37 -6.61
CA PRO A 94 7.76 -0.60 -8.04
C PRO A 94 6.37 -1.17 -8.33
N LEU A 95 5.82 -2.04 -7.46
CA LEU A 95 4.49 -2.60 -7.64
C LEU A 95 3.40 -1.51 -7.59
N THR A 96 3.39 -0.65 -6.59
CA THR A 96 2.41 0.45 -6.47
C THR A 96 2.46 1.38 -7.68
N MET A 97 3.67 1.78 -8.11
CA MET A 97 3.81 2.68 -9.27
C MET A 97 3.38 2.00 -10.58
N SER A 98 3.65 0.70 -10.73
CA SER A 98 3.20 -0.08 -11.88
C SER A 98 1.68 -0.20 -11.89
N ASN A 99 1.05 -0.51 -10.75
CA ASN A 99 -0.41 -0.61 -10.62
C ASN A 99 -1.11 0.70 -11.00
N ILE A 100 -0.63 1.84 -10.50
CA ILE A 100 -1.16 3.16 -10.86
C ILE A 100 -0.96 3.44 -12.36
N SER A 101 0.21 3.09 -12.92
CA SER A 101 0.48 3.29 -14.35
C SER A 101 -0.47 2.48 -15.23
N ILE A 102 -0.69 1.21 -14.90
CA ILE A 102 -1.63 0.33 -15.60
C ILE A 102 -3.04 0.91 -15.53
N ALA A 103 -3.53 1.23 -14.33
CA ALA A 103 -4.85 1.81 -14.14
C ALA A 103 -5.03 3.15 -14.88
N LYS A 104 -4.00 3.99 -14.89
CA LYS A 104 -4.02 5.27 -15.61
C LYS A 104 -4.13 5.07 -17.11
N ARG A 105 -3.53 4.04 -17.69
CA ARG A 105 -3.58 3.77 -19.15
C ARG A 105 -5.00 3.45 -19.64
N ASP A 106 -5.86 2.93 -18.76
CA ASP A 106 -7.25 2.60 -19.07
C ASP A 106 -8.17 3.84 -19.11
N LEU A 107 -7.71 4.98 -18.61
CA LEU A 107 -8.45 6.24 -18.67
C LEU A 107 -8.46 6.82 -20.09
N PRO A 108 -9.50 7.58 -20.47
CA PRO A 108 -9.44 8.44 -21.65
C PRO A 108 -8.24 9.38 -21.58
N LYS A 109 -7.60 9.68 -22.72
CA LYS A 109 -6.39 10.51 -22.78
C LYS A 109 -6.55 11.86 -22.05
N ALA A 110 -7.70 12.52 -22.22
CA ALA A 110 -8.00 13.78 -21.55
C ALA A 110 -8.04 13.67 -20.01
N ASP A 111 -8.35 12.50 -19.46
CA ASP A 111 -8.37 12.26 -18.02
C ASP A 111 -6.98 11.83 -17.51
N GLN A 112 -6.22 11.09 -18.32
CA GLN A 112 -4.79 10.83 -18.04
C GLN A 112 -3.99 12.12 -17.87
N ASP A 113 -4.27 13.13 -18.70
CA ASP A 113 -3.55 14.41 -18.70
C ASP A 113 -3.93 15.30 -17.50
N LYS A 114 -5.08 15.06 -16.86
CA LYS A 114 -5.49 15.75 -15.62
C LYS A 114 -4.82 15.16 -14.39
N LEU A 115 -4.73 13.84 -14.33
CA LEU A 115 -4.23 13.11 -13.17
C LEU A 115 -2.75 13.40 -12.92
N GLN A 116 -2.44 13.96 -11.74
CA GLN A 116 -1.07 14.10 -11.26
C GLN A 116 -0.72 12.87 -10.42
N VAL A 117 0.42 12.24 -10.72
CA VAL A 117 0.99 11.18 -9.88
C VAL A 117 2.37 11.66 -9.45
N VAL A 118 2.53 11.84 -8.15
CA VAL A 118 3.72 12.44 -7.53
C VAL A 118 4.37 11.42 -6.61
N PHE A 119 5.57 11.00 -6.96
CA PHE A 119 6.43 10.17 -6.14
C PHE A 119 7.40 11.08 -5.38
N VAL A 120 7.39 11.01 -4.06
CA VAL A 120 8.37 11.70 -3.20
C VAL A 120 9.33 10.66 -2.65
N THR A 121 10.63 10.81 -2.93
CA THR A 121 11.60 9.87 -2.39
C THR A 121 11.74 10.03 -0.88
N THR A 122 11.94 8.91 -0.19
CA THR A 122 12.27 8.79 1.24
C THR A 122 13.77 8.52 1.45
N ASP A 123 14.53 8.50 0.36
CA ASP A 123 15.96 8.16 0.33
C ASP A 123 16.73 9.13 -0.59
N PRO A 124 16.72 10.43 -0.26
CA PRO A 124 17.29 11.46 -1.13
C PRO A 124 18.81 11.35 -1.32
N GLU A 125 19.52 10.62 -0.46
CA GLU A 125 20.96 10.36 -0.62
C GLU A 125 21.28 9.48 -1.83
N ARG A 126 20.38 8.55 -2.20
CA ARG A 126 20.55 7.66 -3.36
C ARG A 126 19.67 8.06 -4.54
N ASP A 127 18.50 8.62 -4.26
CA ASP A 127 17.51 9.04 -5.26
C ASP A 127 17.74 10.50 -5.69
N THR A 128 18.87 10.74 -6.38
CA THR A 128 19.15 12.01 -7.08
C THR A 128 18.06 12.33 -8.11
N PRO A 129 17.86 13.60 -8.52
CA PRO A 129 16.90 13.96 -9.57
C PRO A 129 17.02 13.09 -10.83
N ALA A 130 18.26 12.84 -11.28
CA ALA A 130 18.54 12.07 -12.48
C ALA A 130 18.23 10.57 -12.31
N SER A 131 18.64 9.93 -11.21
CA SER A 131 18.37 8.51 -10.96
C SER A 131 16.89 8.26 -10.72
N LEU A 132 16.22 9.12 -9.95
CA LEU A 132 14.78 9.09 -9.72
C LEU A 132 13.99 9.24 -11.03
N GLY A 133 14.36 10.21 -11.86
CA GLY A 133 13.73 10.42 -13.17
C GLY A 133 13.91 9.24 -14.11
N LYS A 134 15.08 8.60 -14.12
CA LYS A 134 15.31 7.39 -14.92
C LYS A 134 14.42 6.23 -14.46
N TRP A 135 14.29 6.04 -13.14
CA TRP A 135 13.44 4.99 -12.57
C TRP A 135 11.95 5.22 -12.88
N LEU A 136 11.44 6.44 -12.71
CA LEU A 136 10.04 6.77 -12.97
C LEU A 136 9.66 6.66 -14.44
N LYS A 137 10.57 7.01 -15.37
CA LYS A 137 10.32 6.86 -16.82
C LYS A 137 10.04 5.41 -17.23
N ALA A 138 10.56 4.43 -16.49
CA ALA A 138 10.27 3.02 -16.72
C ALA A 138 8.85 2.62 -16.27
N GLN A 139 8.26 3.39 -15.34
CA GLN A 139 6.88 3.20 -14.88
C GLN A 139 5.91 3.95 -15.81
N ASP A 140 5.98 5.28 -15.80
CA ASP A 140 5.22 6.19 -16.65
C ASP A 140 6.01 7.52 -16.79
N PRO A 141 6.34 7.96 -18.01
CA PRO A 141 7.11 9.19 -18.22
C PRO A 141 6.41 10.48 -17.78
N THR A 142 5.11 10.43 -17.47
CA THR A 142 4.34 11.58 -16.96
C THR A 142 4.34 11.67 -15.43
N PHE A 143 4.87 10.66 -14.72
CA PHE A 143 4.97 10.72 -13.27
C PHE A 143 6.02 11.75 -12.84
N THR A 144 5.66 12.53 -11.82
CA THR A 144 6.55 13.52 -11.23
C THR A 144 7.31 12.89 -10.07
N GLY A 145 8.64 12.99 -10.10
CA GLY A 145 9.50 12.58 -9.00
C GLY A 145 10.03 13.79 -8.25
N LEU A 146 9.96 13.76 -6.92
CA LEU A 146 10.46 14.81 -6.05
C LEU A 146 11.52 14.26 -5.08
N THR A 147 12.59 15.02 -4.88
CA THR A 147 13.66 14.76 -3.91
C THR A 147 14.09 16.06 -3.23
N GLY A 148 14.85 15.96 -2.14
CA GLY A 148 15.25 17.12 -1.36
C GLY A 148 15.73 16.74 0.04
N ASP A 149 15.64 17.69 0.96
CA ASP A 149 16.03 17.49 2.36
C ASP A 149 15.09 16.50 3.07
N PHE A 150 15.66 15.45 3.70
CA PHE A 150 14.87 14.39 4.33
C PHE A 150 13.97 14.90 5.46
N PRO A 151 14.42 15.75 6.41
CA PRO A 151 13.54 16.38 7.40
C PRO A 151 12.32 17.09 6.80
N THR A 152 12.50 17.79 5.68
CA THR A 152 11.39 18.45 4.96
C THR A 152 10.39 17.42 4.43
N ILE A 153 10.88 16.37 3.77
CA ILE A 153 10.06 15.27 3.26
C ILE A 153 9.31 14.57 4.40
N GLN A 154 10.00 14.26 5.51
CA GLN A 154 9.42 13.59 6.68
C GLN A 154 8.33 14.44 7.33
N ALA A 155 8.56 15.75 7.47
CA ALA A 155 7.54 16.66 7.99
C ALA A 155 6.28 16.66 7.11
N GLY A 156 6.43 16.69 5.78
CA GLY A 156 5.31 16.62 4.84
C GLY A 156 4.56 15.29 4.88
N ALA A 157 5.27 14.16 4.91
CA ALA A 157 4.67 12.83 5.04
C ALA A 157 3.83 12.71 6.32
N ARG A 158 4.37 13.17 7.46
CA ARG A 158 3.69 13.14 8.76
C ARG A 158 2.40 13.97 8.78
N LYS A 159 2.31 15.06 7.99
CA LYS A 159 1.08 15.88 7.88
C LYS A 159 -0.10 15.11 7.29
N ILE A 160 0.17 14.06 6.53
CA ILE A 160 -0.86 13.21 5.92
C ILE A 160 -0.85 11.78 6.50
N GLY A 161 -0.36 11.63 7.74
CA GLY A 161 -0.39 10.38 8.47
C GLY A 161 0.64 9.33 8.03
N ILE A 162 1.58 9.68 7.15
CA ILE A 162 2.60 8.76 6.66
C ILE A 162 3.87 8.88 7.51
N GLY A 163 4.20 7.81 8.23
CA GLY A 163 5.47 7.67 8.94
C GLY A 163 6.58 7.24 7.98
N ILE A 164 7.66 8.01 7.94
CA ILE A 164 8.90 7.65 7.25
C ILE A 164 10.07 7.89 8.19
N GLU A 165 11.07 7.04 8.16
CA GLU A 165 12.28 7.17 8.96
C GLU A 165 13.52 7.09 8.06
N PRO A 166 14.65 7.69 8.47
CA PRO A 166 15.88 7.61 7.69
C PRO A 166 16.27 6.16 7.42
N ALA A 167 16.91 5.91 6.28
CA ALA A 167 17.43 4.60 5.96
C ALA A 167 18.42 4.13 7.05
N THR A 168 18.21 2.92 7.56
CA THR A 168 19.13 2.25 8.48
C THR A 168 19.92 1.18 7.75
N LYS A 169 20.94 0.59 8.37
CA LYS A 169 21.69 -0.52 7.77
C LYS A 169 21.20 -1.84 8.33
N ASP A 170 20.96 -2.82 7.46
CA ASP A 170 20.70 -4.20 7.87
C ASP A 170 21.97 -4.86 8.45
N LYS A 171 21.83 -6.11 8.90
CA LYS A 171 22.94 -6.92 9.44
C LYS A 171 24.13 -7.12 8.47
N ASN A 172 23.93 -6.87 7.18
CA ASN A 172 24.94 -6.98 6.13
C ASN A 172 25.45 -5.60 5.68
N GLY A 173 25.07 -4.52 6.36
CA GLY A 173 25.45 -3.15 6.02
C GLY A 173 24.66 -2.53 4.86
N LYS A 174 23.62 -3.21 4.35
CA LYS A 174 22.79 -2.68 3.25
C LYS A 174 21.80 -1.66 3.78
N PRO A 175 21.66 -0.48 3.14
CA PRO A 175 20.66 0.49 3.56
C PRO A 175 19.24 -0.02 3.30
N VAL A 176 18.42 -0.06 4.33
CA VAL A 176 17.00 -0.40 4.35
C VAL A 176 16.21 0.80 4.86
N SER A 177 15.22 1.24 4.10
CA SER A 177 14.31 2.32 4.50
C SER A 177 12.97 1.71 4.90
N MET A 178 12.43 2.17 6.03
CA MET A 178 11.05 1.89 6.44
C MET A 178 10.18 3.08 6.02
N HIS A 179 9.20 2.84 5.17
CA HIS A 179 8.26 3.86 4.71
C HIS A 179 6.82 3.36 4.76
N GLY A 180 5.88 4.29 4.90
CA GLY A 180 4.47 3.97 4.69
C GLY A 180 4.22 3.62 3.23
N ALA A 181 3.60 2.47 2.99
CA ALA A 181 3.27 1.96 1.66
C ALA A 181 1.88 2.43 1.18
N GLN A 182 1.47 3.62 1.63
CA GLN A 182 0.14 4.18 1.39
C GLN A 182 0.18 5.24 0.29
N VAL A 183 -0.87 5.29 -0.53
CA VAL A 183 -1.10 6.36 -1.51
C VAL A 183 -2.24 7.24 -1.01
N VAL A 184 -2.06 8.56 -1.04
CA VAL A 184 -3.12 9.51 -0.68
C VAL A 184 -3.60 10.23 -1.94
N ALA A 185 -4.91 10.23 -2.17
CA ALA A 185 -5.54 10.97 -3.25
C ALA A 185 -6.10 12.31 -2.77
N PHE A 186 -5.70 13.38 -3.44
CA PHE A 186 -6.20 14.74 -3.23
C PHE A 186 -7.28 15.09 -4.23
N SER A 187 -8.35 15.71 -3.72
CA SER A 187 -9.49 16.13 -4.54
C SER A 187 -9.17 17.39 -5.35
N PRO A 188 -9.51 17.44 -6.64
CA PRO A 188 -9.43 18.67 -7.43
C PRO A 188 -10.43 19.75 -6.97
N LYS A 189 -11.45 19.39 -6.17
CA LYS A 189 -12.49 20.32 -5.71
C LYS A 189 -12.09 21.07 -4.43
N THR A 190 -11.27 20.45 -3.59
CA THR A 190 -10.98 20.95 -2.23
C THR A 190 -9.50 20.99 -1.89
N ASP A 191 -8.63 20.43 -2.74
CA ASP A 191 -7.23 20.16 -2.45
C ASP A 191 -6.99 19.29 -1.19
N GLY A 192 -8.04 18.71 -0.60
CA GLY A 192 -7.94 17.83 0.57
C GLY A 192 -7.63 16.39 0.20
N GLY A 193 -6.76 15.74 0.96
CA GLY A 193 -6.41 14.33 0.84
C GLY A 193 -7.53 13.48 1.44
N TYR A 194 -8.42 12.94 0.61
CA TYR A 194 -9.71 12.42 1.03
C TYR A 194 -9.88 10.90 0.84
N VAL A 195 -8.92 10.27 0.16
CA VAL A 195 -8.87 8.82 -0.02
C VAL A 195 -7.46 8.33 0.27
N LEU A 196 -7.36 7.24 1.02
CA LEU A 196 -6.13 6.54 1.32
C LEU A 196 -6.21 5.12 0.75
N TYR A 197 -5.15 4.70 0.06
CA TYR A 197 -4.96 3.35 -0.45
C TYR A 197 -3.87 2.63 0.33
N GLY A 198 -4.08 1.34 0.56
CA GLY A 198 -3.11 0.46 1.21
C GLY A 198 -2.05 -0.06 0.25
N GLU A 199 -1.10 -0.81 0.78
CA GLU A 199 -0.01 -1.42 0.00
C GLU A 199 -0.49 -2.55 -0.92
N ASP A 200 -1.63 -3.17 -0.58
CA ASP A 200 -2.22 -4.29 -1.30
C ASP A 200 -3.21 -3.87 -2.40
N THR A 201 -3.37 -2.56 -2.64
CA THR A 201 -4.25 -2.04 -3.69
C THR A 201 -3.77 -2.46 -5.08
N THR A 202 -4.64 -3.12 -5.83
CA THR A 202 -4.34 -3.65 -7.16
C THR A 202 -4.56 -2.63 -8.27
N ALA A 203 -4.04 -2.92 -9.48
CA ALA A 203 -4.28 -2.11 -10.66
C ALA A 203 -5.78 -2.02 -10.99
N GLU A 204 -6.54 -3.11 -10.82
CA GLU A 204 -7.98 -3.15 -11.09
C GLU A 204 -8.77 -2.26 -10.13
N GLU A 205 -8.35 -2.21 -8.87
CA GLU A 205 -8.97 -1.34 -7.85
C GLU A 205 -8.68 0.13 -8.16
N TYR A 206 -7.45 0.49 -8.52
CA TYR A 206 -7.14 1.83 -9.02
C TYR A 206 -7.95 2.15 -10.30
N ALA A 207 -8.04 1.23 -11.26
CA ALA A 207 -8.74 1.46 -12.52
C ALA A 207 -10.23 1.74 -12.32
N LYS A 208 -10.85 1.05 -11.35
CA LYS A 208 -12.23 1.28 -10.94
C LYS A 208 -12.45 2.67 -10.33
N ASP A 209 -11.49 3.13 -9.53
CA ASP A 209 -11.64 4.33 -8.71
C ASP A 209 -11.19 5.62 -9.40
N LEU A 210 -10.13 5.56 -10.22
CA LEU A 210 -9.52 6.73 -10.88
C LEU A 210 -10.54 7.62 -11.63
N PRO A 211 -11.54 7.10 -12.38
CA PRO A 211 -12.54 7.94 -13.04
C PRO A 211 -13.36 8.82 -12.08
N LYS A 212 -13.57 8.35 -10.84
CA LYS A 212 -14.25 9.11 -9.77
C LYS A 212 -13.27 10.08 -9.11
N LEU A 213 -12.05 9.64 -8.83
CA LEU A 213 -11.03 10.48 -8.21
C LEU A 213 -10.70 11.73 -9.05
N ILE A 214 -10.67 11.58 -10.37
CA ILE A 214 -10.43 12.67 -11.33
C ILE A 214 -11.48 13.77 -11.23
N LYS A 215 -12.69 13.42 -10.79
CA LYS A 215 -13.80 14.35 -10.56
C LYS A 215 -13.90 14.81 -9.10
N GLY A 216 -13.04 14.32 -8.21
CA GLY A 216 -13.15 14.55 -6.77
C GLY A 216 -14.39 13.91 -6.15
N GLU A 217 -14.82 12.77 -6.69
CA GLU A 217 -15.93 11.95 -6.17
C GLU A 217 -15.39 10.82 -5.30
N LYS A 218 -16.20 10.33 -4.36
CA LYS A 218 -15.83 9.19 -3.51
C LYS A 218 -15.84 7.90 -4.35
N PRO A 219 -14.80 7.05 -4.28
CA PRO A 219 -14.72 5.78 -5.01
C PRO A 219 -15.77 4.75 -4.58
#